data_AF-A0A842WX09-F1
#
_entry.id   AF-A0A842WX09-F1
#
_cell.length_a   1.000
_cell.length_b   1.000
_cell.length_c   1.000
_cell.angle_alpha   90.00
_cell.angle_beta   90.00
_cell.angle_gamma   90.00
#
_symmetry.space_group_name_H-M   'P 1'
#
loop_
_entity.id
_entity.type
_entity.pdbx_description
1 polymer ?
#
loop_
_entity_poly.entity_id
_entity_poly.type
_entity_poly.pdbx_seq_one_letter_code
_entity_poly.pdbx_strand_id
1 'polypeptide(L)' 'MELYTGWNLVGYNYQKDMGYAYALASIEYMAVYTYDNINKVWLYSVGVIDNVDTLRPGGGLWIKVLNDCVWTLSQ' A
#
# COMPACT_ATOMS: atom_id res chain seq x y z
N MET A 1 4.51 11.09 1.48
CA MET A 1 4.40 11.02 0.01
C MET A 1 3.03 11.55 -0.36
N GLU A 2 2.95 12.50 -1.29
CA GLU A 2 1.66 13.04 -1.73
C GLU A 2 0.94 12.02 -2.61
N LEU A 3 -0.33 11.76 -2.31
CA LEU A 3 -1.24 10.95 -3.10
C LEU A 3 -2.44 11.79 -3.49
N TYR A 4 -2.88 11.68 -4.73
CA TYR A 4 -4.05 12.40 -5.23
C TYR A 4 -5.24 11.47 -5.35
N THR A 5 -6.44 12.03 -5.21
CA THR A 5 -7.71 11.32 -5.32
C THR A 5 -7.74 10.40 -6.56
N GLY A 6 -8.07 9.12 -6.35
CA GLY A 6 -8.00 8.10 -7.40
C GLY A 6 -6.74 7.23 -7.30
N TRP A 7 -6.28 6.73 -8.44
CA TRP A 7 -5.19 5.74 -8.51
C TRP A 7 -3.82 6.38 -8.51
N ASN A 8 -2.94 5.91 -7.62
CA ASN A 8 -1.55 6.30 -7.52
C ASN A 8 -0.66 5.05 -7.62
N LEU A 9 0.37 5.10 -8.47
CA LEU A 9 1.43 4.09 -8.51
C LEU A 9 2.62 4.63 -7.70
N VAL A 10 2.94 3.95 -6.61
CA VAL A 10 3.98 4.38 -5.67
C VAL A 10 4.90 3.24 -5.29
N GLY A 11 6.16 3.57 -5.00
CA GLY A 11 7.10 2.63 -4.42
C GLY A 11 6.98 2.62 -2.90
N TYR A 12 7.10 1.45 -2.29
CA TYR A 12 7.24 1.35 -0.84
C TYR A 12 8.59 1.94 -0.41
N ASN A 13 8.54 3.09 0.25
CA ASN A 13 9.72 3.93 0.53
C ASN A 13 10.37 3.65 1.89
N TYR A 14 10.05 2.52 2.53
CA TYR A 14 10.70 2.08 3.76
C TYR A 14 11.67 0.93 3.50
N GLN A 15 12.73 0.90 4.29
CA GLN A 15 13.82 -0.08 4.14
C GLN A 15 13.62 -1.34 4.98
N LYS A 16 12.47 -1.48 5.65
CA LYS A 16 12.13 -2.66 6.45
C LYS A 16 10.75 -3.16 6.10
N ASP A 17 10.53 -4.44 6.32
CA ASP A 17 9.20 -5.04 6.25
C ASP A 17 8.27 -4.38 7.28
N MET A 18 7.04 -4.08 6.87
CA MET A 18 6.02 -3.50 7.75
C MET A 18 4.68 -4.16 7.48
N GLY A 19 3.94 -4.44 8.56
CA GLY A 19 2.57 -4.92 8.47
C GLY A 19 1.72 -3.93 7.67
N TYR A 20 0.95 -4.46 6.72
CA TYR A 20 0.18 -3.67 5.77
C TYR A 20 -0.73 -2.63 6.45
N ALA A 21 -1.46 -3.04 7.49
CA ALA A 21 -2.36 -2.19 8.25
C ALA A 21 -1.63 -0.98 8.89
N TYR A 22 -0.41 -1.20 9.39
CA TYR A 22 0.41 -0.12 9.97
C TYR A 22 0.96 0.79 8.89
N ALA A 23 1.43 0.23 7.78
CA ALA A 23 2.00 1.00 6.68
C ALA A 23 0.98 1.96 6.08
N LEU A 24 -0.30 1.58 5.99
CA LEU A 24 -1.34 2.42 5.39
C LEU A 24 -2.23 3.13 6.40
N ALA A 25 -1.90 3.10 7.69
CA ALA A 25 -2.71 3.67 8.75
C ALA A 25 -2.98 5.18 8.59
N SER A 26 -2.12 5.90 7.86
CA SER A 26 -2.24 7.35 7.65
C SER A 26 -3.10 7.76 6.46
N ILE A 27 -3.63 6.81 5.69
CA ILE A 27 -4.42 7.10 4.47
C ILE A 27 -5.77 6.40 4.48
N GLU A 28 -6.78 7.09 3.94
CA GLU A 28 -8.08 6.50 3.61
C GLU A 28 -8.07 6.03 2.16
N TYR A 29 -8.19 4.71 1.96
CA TYR A 29 -8.12 4.09 0.64
C TYR A 29 -9.30 3.15 0.38
N MET A 30 -9.61 2.96 -0.90
CA MET A 30 -10.64 2.03 -1.38
C MET A 30 -10.04 0.68 -1.78
N ALA A 31 -8.84 0.70 -2.36
CA ALA A 31 -8.19 -0.50 -2.84
C ALA A 31 -6.67 -0.34 -2.87
N VAL A 32 -5.95 -1.41 -2.57
CA VAL A 32 -4.50 -1.52 -2.75
C VAL A 32 -4.16 -2.80 -3.46
N TYR A 33 -3.19 -2.73 -4.35
CA TYR A 33 -2.61 -3.88 -5.03
C TYR A 33 -1.09 -3.80 -4.94
N THR A 34 -0.45 -4.94 -4.67
CA THR A 34 0.99 -5.09 -4.73
C THR A 34 1.34 -6.46 -5.30
N TYR A 35 2.54 -6.59 -5.85
CA TYR A 35 2.99 -7.85 -6.42
C TYR A 35 4.03 -8.48 -5.51
N ASP A 36 3.75 -9.69 -5.01
CA ASP A 36 4.74 -10.50 -4.31
C ASP A 36 5.62 -11.21 -5.32
N ASN A 37 6.81 -10.64 -5.54
CA ASN A 37 7.78 -11.19 -6.48
C ASN A 37 8.43 -12.50 -6.01
N ILE A 38 8.29 -12.90 -4.74
CA ILE A 38 8.80 -14.18 -4.23
C ILE A 38 7.84 -15.29 -4.65
N ASN A 39 6.56 -15.14 -4.30
CA ASN A 39 5.52 -16.14 -4.58
C ASN A 39 4.90 -16.01 -5.98
N LYS A 40 5.26 -14.96 -6.73
CA LYS A 40 4.76 -14.63 -8.08
C LYS A 40 3.24 -14.41 -8.13
N VAL A 41 2.67 -13.83 -7.09
CA VAL A 41 1.22 -13.58 -6.96
C VAL A 41 0.91 -12.11 -6.75
N TRP A 42 -0.28 -11.70 -7.18
CA TRP A 42 -0.84 -10.40 -6.82
C TRP A 42 -1.50 -10.49 -5.45
N LEU A 43 -1.11 -9.57 -4.57
CA LEU A 43 -1.76 -9.32 -3.29
C LEU A 43 -2.56 -8.02 -3.39
N TYR A 44 -3.65 -7.96 -2.66
CA TYR A 44 -4.60 -6.87 -2.67
C TYR A 44 -5.38 -6.76 -1.37
N SER A 45 -5.90 -5.56 -1.16
CA SER A 45 -6.84 -5.21 -0.10
C SER A 45 -7.93 -4.38 -0.74
N VAL A 46 -9.17 -4.86 -0.69
CA VAL A 46 -10.33 -4.20 -1.29
C VAL A 46 -11.54 -4.40 -0.38
N GLY A 47 -12.00 -3.31 0.24
CA GLY A 47 -13.11 -3.35 1.19
C GLY A 47 -12.74 -4.15 2.46
N VAL A 48 -13.35 -5.33 2.63
CA VAL A 48 -13.10 -6.25 3.75
C VAL A 48 -12.24 -7.47 3.37
N ILE A 49 -11.79 -7.54 2.12
CA ILE A 49 -10.99 -8.66 1.62
C ILE A 49 -9.53 -8.20 1.59
N ASP A 50 -8.72 -8.76 2.48
CA ASP A 50 -7.29 -8.54 2.55
C ASP A 50 -6.55 -9.86 2.36
N ASN A 51 -5.64 -9.91 1.39
CA ASN A 51 -4.63 -10.98 1.30
C ASN A 51 -3.20 -10.42 1.28
N VAL A 52 -3.05 -9.13 1.58
CA VAL A 52 -1.76 -8.47 1.73
C VAL A 52 -1.48 -8.29 3.22
N ASP A 53 -0.41 -8.93 3.69
CA ASP A 53 -0.10 -8.99 5.12
C ASP A 53 1.08 -8.07 5.47
N THR A 54 2.11 -8.08 4.61
CA THR A 54 3.36 -7.35 4.84
C THR A 54 3.81 -6.64 3.56
N LEU A 55 4.14 -5.36 3.67
CA LEU A 55 4.82 -4.60 2.62
C LEU A 55 6.33 -4.76 2.78
N ARG A 56 7.01 -5.11 1.70
CA ARG A 56 8.46 -5.37 1.67
C ARG A 56 9.20 -4.27 0.92
N PRO A 57 10.44 -3.93 1.33
CA PRO A 57 11.29 -2.97 0.63
C PRO A 57 11.43 -3.31 -0.86
N GLY A 58 11.37 -2.27 -1.70
CA GLY A 58 11.47 -2.42 -3.16
C GLY A 58 10.18 -2.87 -3.85
N GLY A 59 9.09 -3.09 -3.11
CA GLY A 59 7.76 -3.37 -3.67
C GLY A 59 7.09 -2.13 -4.26
N GLY A 60 6.33 -2.33 -5.34
CA GLY A 60 5.42 -1.32 -5.91
C GLY A 60 3.98 -1.52 -5.43
N LEU A 61 3.26 -0.43 -5.29
CA LEU A 61 1.88 -0.37 -4.81
C LEU A 61 1.03 0.45 -5.76
N TRP A 62 -0.11 -0.10 -6.15
CA TRP A 62 -1.23 0.68 -6.68
C TRP A 62 -2.19 0.97 -5.53
N ILE A 63 -2.39 2.24 -5.21
CA ILE A 63 -3.26 2.67 -4.12
C ILE A 63 -4.35 3.57 -4.70
N LYS A 64 -5.62 3.21 -4.47
CA LYS A 64 -6.76 4.05 -4.80
C LYS A 64 -7.22 4.81 -3.56
N VAL A 65 -6.85 6.08 -3.45
CA VAL A 65 -7.24 6.94 -2.30
C VAL A 65 -8.55 7.66 -2.57
N LEU A 66 -9.30 7.95 -1.51
CA LEU A 66 -10.60 8.62 -1.58
C LEU A 66 -10.50 10.15 -1.66
N ASN A 67 -9.45 10.71 -1.06
CA ASN A 67 -9.16 12.14 -1.03
C ASN A 67 -7.65 12.36 -1.17
N ASP A 68 -7.27 13.56 -1.59
CA ASP A 68 -5.87 14.00 -1.58
C ASP A 68 -5.32 13.90 -0.15
N CYS A 69 -4.17 13.24 0.00
CA CYS A 69 -3.60 12.96 1.32
C CYS A 69 -2.09 12.83 1.27
N VAL A 70 -1.47 12.83 2.46
CA VAL A 70 -0.04 12.57 2.62
C VAL A 70 0.13 11.21 3.26
N TRP A 71 0.61 10.25 2.48
CA TRP A 71 0.99 8.96 3.00
C TRP A 71 2.27 9.09 3.83
N THR A 72 2.13 8.85 5.14
CA THR A 72 3.21 8.85 6.12
C THR A 72 3.36 7.46 6.71
N LEU A 73 4.60 6.98 6.75
CA LEU A 73 4.93 5.73 7.43
C LEU A 73 5.33 6.11 8.85
N SER A 74 4.48 5.77 9.82
CA SER A 74 4.82 5.88 11.23
C SER A 74 5.98 4.94 11.55
N GLN A 75 7.06 5.49 12.12
CA GLN A 75 8.25 4.75 12.55
C GLN A 75 7.96 3.83 13.73
#